data_AF-A0A7V6G8U9-F1
#
_entry.id   AF-A0A7V6G8U9-F1
#
_cell.length_a   1.000
_cell.length_b   1.000
_cell.length_c   1.000
_cell.angle_alpha   90.00
_cell.angle_beta   90.00
_cell.angle_gamma   90.00
#
_symmetry.space_group_name_H-M   'P 1'
#
loop_
_entity.id
_entity.type
_entity.pdbx_description
1 polymer ?
#
loop_
_entity_poly.entity_id
_entity_poly.type
_entity_poly.pdbx_seq_one_letter_code
_entity_poly.pdbx_strand_id
1 'polypeptide(L)'
;MKTKLFLTLAGIMFGLHITAQEVQQFVGIYTIQEICKSCTYPMPPDTTDYEIEIKASSVDTFNIQLYLKEHGLYEAIGANITNDSTFQIPLQTFQNFDNSLHISGTGKVIQDSITINYNVGTSGGTLECTCKGTRKKESGLNRISDDNLRFKIFPNPVKELLQLTLPTTNNNIKIVDVQGKIVLQQTVEQTATINISHLPSGTYIITANEETQQFIKE
;
A
#
# COMPACT_ATOMS: atom_id res chain seq x y z
N MET A 1 -51.39 -24.34 -13.62
CA MET A 1 -50.77 -24.56 -12.29
C MET A 1 -49.27 -24.71 -12.51
N LYS A 2 -48.49 -23.63 -12.37
CA LYS A 2 -47.03 -23.63 -12.63
C LYS A 2 -46.30 -23.71 -11.28
N THR A 3 -45.77 -24.87 -10.95
CA THR A 3 -44.95 -25.06 -9.75
C THR A 3 -43.52 -24.63 -10.09
N LYS A 4 -43.11 -23.46 -9.63
CA LYS A 4 -41.69 -23.04 -9.68
C LYS A 4 -40.97 -23.70 -8.49
N LEU A 5 -40.14 -24.69 -8.81
CA LEU A 5 -39.20 -25.29 -7.89
C LEU A 5 -38.05 -24.29 -7.68
N PHE A 6 -38.07 -23.57 -6.56
CA PHE A 6 -36.91 -22.79 -6.10
C PHE A 6 -35.90 -23.78 -5.50
N LEU A 7 -34.89 -24.18 -6.27
CA LEU A 7 -33.66 -24.70 -5.70
C LEU A 7 -32.84 -23.49 -5.24
N THR A 8 -32.93 -23.14 -3.96
CA THR A 8 -31.90 -22.36 -3.29
C THR A 8 -30.69 -23.29 -3.11
N LEU A 9 -29.73 -23.18 -4.02
CA LEU A 9 -28.40 -23.74 -3.83
C LEU A 9 -27.73 -22.88 -2.75
N ALA A 10 -27.88 -23.28 -1.49
CA ALA A 10 -27.07 -22.77 -0.39
C ALA A 10 -25.64 -23.26 -0.62
N GLY A 11 -24.89 -22.53 -1.43
CA GLY A 11 -23.45 -22.70 -1.54
C GLY A 11 -22.85 -22.38 -0.18
N ILE A 12 -22.48 -23.43 0.56
CA ILE A 12 -21.60 -23.31 1.72
C ILE A 12 -20.27 -22.85 1.15
N MET A 13 -20.08 -21.53 1.10
CA MET A 13 -18.77 -20.92 0.91
C MET A 13 -17.97 -21.26 2.16
N PHE A 14 -17.22 -22.36 2.11
CA PHE A 14 -16.01 -22.48 2.94
C PHE A 14 -15.08 -21.36 2.49
N GLY A 15 -15.25 -20.18 3.08
CA GLY A 15 -14.28 -19.12 2.95
C GLY A 15 -12.97 -19.64 3.51
N LEU A 16 -11.95 -19.76 2.67
CA LEU A 16 -10.59 -19.86 3.15
C LEU A 16 -10.38 -18.63 4.04
N HIS A 17 -10.16 -18.85 5.34
CA HIS A 17 -9.83 -17.77 6.27
C HIS A 17 -8.43 -17.30 5.94
N ILE A 18 -8.32 -16.33 5.04
CA ILE A 18 -7.06 -15.72 4.65
C ILE A 18 -6.60 -14.85 5.80
N THR A 19 -5.37 -15.06 6.25
CA THR A 19 -4.82 -14.30 7.37
C THR A 19 -4.31 -12.94 6.92
N ALA A 20 -4.28 -11.97 7.85
CA ALA A 20 -3.66 -10.67 7.57
C ALA A 20 -2.18 -10.83 7.16
N GLN A 21 -1.49 -11.84 7.68
CA GLN A 21 -0.10 -12.16 7.34
C GLN A 21 0.05 -12.64 5.88
N GLU A 22 -0.88 -13.48 5.40
CA GLU A 22 -0.93 -13.89 3.99
C GLU A 22 -1.15 -12.70 3.07
N VAL A 23 -2.00 -11.75 3.43
CA VAL A 23 -2.22 -10.51 2.64
C VAL A 23 -0.93 -9.70 2.53
N GLN A 24 -0.19 -9.53 3.63
CA GLN A 24 1.03 -8.72 3.65
C GLN A 24 2.14 -9.28 2.75
N GLN A 25 2.13 -10.58 2.43
CA GLN A 25 3.10 -11.17 1.50
C GLN A 25 2.95 -10.61 0.07
N PHE A 26 1.75 -10.17 -0.33
CA PHE A 26 1.51 -9.66 -1.68
C PHE A 26 1.66 -8.14 -1.78
N VAL A 27 1.42 -7.41 -0.69
CA VAL A 27 1.41 -5.94 -0.64
C VAL A 27 2.80 -5.36 -0.92
N GLY A 28 2.89 -4.36 -1.79
CA GLY A 28 4.13 -3.67 -2.14
C GLY A 28 4.13 -3.08 -3.54
N ILE A 29 5.22 -2.40 -3.89
CA ILE A 29 5.45 -1.85 -5.25
C ILE A 29 6.34 -2.82 -6.01
N TYR A 30 5.98 -3.11 -7.27
CA TYR A 30 6.72 -3.98 -8.17
C TYR A 30 7.05 -3.23 -9.45
N THR A 31 8.32 -3.24 -9.85
CA THR A 31 8.75 -2.79 -11.17
C THR A 31 8.54 -3.96 -12.13
N ILE A 32 7.78 -3.72 -13.19
CA ILE A 32 7.31 -4.75 -14.11
C ILE A 32 7.95 -4.58 -15.48
N GLN A 33 8.28 -5.72 -16.07
CA GLN A 33 8.54 -5.90 -17.49
C GLN A 33 7.40 -6.72 -18.08
N GLU A 34 6.78 -6.20 -19.12
CA GLU A 34 5.62 -6.83 -19.76
C GLU A 34 5.95 -7.53 -21.05
N ILE A 35 5.33 -8.69 -21.23
CA ILE A 35 5.36 -9.40 -22.48
C ILE A 35 3.92 -9.81 -22.82
N CYS A 36 3.29 -9.07 -23.73
CA CYS A 36 2.01 -9.44 -24.31
C CYS A 36 2.20 -10.28 -25.57
N LYS A 37 1.45 -11.38 -25.70
CA LYS A 37 1.37 -12.17 -26.93
C LYS A 37 0.12 -11.76 -27.70
N SER A 38 0.30 -10.96 -28.76
CA SER A 38 -0.79 -10.77 -29.72
C SER A 38 -0.80 -11.88 -30.77
N CYS A 39 -1.99 -12.36 -31.08
CA CYS A 39 -2.26 -13.15 -32.28
C CYS A 39 -1.65 -12.47 -33.52
N THR A 40 -0.81 -13.21 -34.25
CA THR A 40 -0.28 -12.93 -35.59
C THR A 40 0.81 -11.86 -35.78
N TYR A 41 1.29 -11.16 -34.76
CA TYR A 41 2.52 -10.35 -34.93
C TYR A 41 3.28 -10.26 -33.61
N PRO A 42 4.58 -10.59 -33.55
CA PRO A 42 5.37 -10.34 -32.37
C PRO A 42 5.47 -8.82 -32.19
N MET A 43 4.65 -8.27 -31.30
CA MET A 43 4.93 -6.93 -30.79
C MET A 43 6.32 -6.98 -30.14
N PRO A 44 7.18 -5.98 -30.37
CA PRO A 44 8.41 -5.86 -29.60
C PRO A 44 8.04 -5.92 -28.11
N PRO A 45 8.85 -6.58 -27.25
CA PRO A 45 8.58 -6.57 -25.81
C PRO A 45 8.39 -5.11 -25.40
N ASP A 46 7.25 -4.79 -24.80
CA ASP A 46 7.05 -3.47 -24.26
C ASP A 46 8.02 -3.35 -23.07
N THR A 47 9.20 -2.78 -23.35
CA THR A 47 10.28 -2.62 -22.37
C THR A 47 10.07 -1.39 -21.49
N THR A 48 8.86 -0.82 -21.50
CA THR A 48 8.53 0.30 -20.64
C THR A 48 8.37 -0.24 -19.21
N ASP A 49 9.33 0.09 -18.35
CA ASP A 49 9.27 -0.29 -16.94
C ASP A 49 8.11 0.46 -16.26
N TYR A 50 7.00 -0.24 -15.98
CA TYR A 50 5.88 0.33 -15.21
C TYR A 50 5.87 -0.19 -13.77
N GLU A 51 5.28 0.60 -12.87
CA GLU A 51 5.10 0.21 -11.47
C GLU A 51 3.66 -0.24 -11.19
N ILE A 52 3.52 -1.47 -10.67
CA ILE A 52 2.28 -1.94 -10.03
C ILE A 52 2.42 -1.79 -8.53
N GLU A 53 1.46 -1.12 -7.90
CA GLU A 53 1.30 -1.11 -6.44
C GLU A 53 0.19 -2.07 -6.03
N ILE A 54 0.49 -3.04 -5.17
CA ILE A 54 -0.48 -3.96 -4.59
C ILE A 54 -0.77 -3.51 -3.16
N LYS A 55 -2.05 -3.33 -2.82
CA LYS A 55 -2.52 -2.99 -1.47
C LYS A 55 -3.47 -4.06 -0.95
N ALA A 56 -3.56 -4.16 0.38
CA ALA A 56 -4.69 -4.84 1.00
C ALA A 56 -5.98 -4.15 0.52
N SER A 57 -6.98 -4.95 0.15
CA SER A 57 -8.24 -4.42 -0.35
C SER A 57 -8.99 -3.69 0.77
N SER A 58 -9.54 -2.52 0.47
CA SER A 58 -10.53 -1.85 1.32
C SER A 58 -11.97 -2.33 1.04
N VAL A 59 -12.14 -3.21 0.05
CA VAL A 59 -13.41 -3.77 -0.40
C VAL A 59 -13.50 -5.23 0.01
N ASP A 60 -14.57 -5.61 0.72
CA ASP A 60 -14.76 -6.97 1.27
C ASP A 60 -14.76 -8.09 0.22
N THR A 61 -15.04 -7.77 -1.04
CA THR A 61 -15.12 -8.75 -2.14
C THR A 61 -13.75 -9.24 -2.61
N PHE A 62 -12.69 -8.49 -2.30
CA PHE A 62 -11.32 -8.80 -2.72
C PHE A 62 -10.38 -8.83 -1.53
N ASN A 63 -9.30 -9.61 -1.62
CA ASN A 63 -8.26 -9.58 -0.59
C ASN A 63 -7.20 -8.51 -0.87
N ILE A 64 -6.89 -8.28 -2.14
CA ILE A 64 -5.90 -7.29 -2.59
C ILE A 64 -6.42 -6.49 -3.79
N GLN A 65 -5.86 -5.30 -3.97
CA GLN A 65 -6.11 -4.42 -5.11
C GLN A 65 -4.80 -4.03 -5.78
N LEU A 66 -4.75 -4.11 -7.10
CA LEU A 66 -3.58 -3.78 -7.93
C LEU A 66 -3.82 -2.43 -8.63
N TYR A 67 -2.85 -1.53 -8.53
CA TYR A 67 -2.88 -0.18 -9.10
C TYR A 67 -1.71 0.02 -10.06
N LEU A 68 -1.99 0.52 -11.27
CA LEU A 68 -0.95 0.97 -12.20
C LEU A 68 -0.58 2.41 -11.87
N LYS A 69 0.68 2.69 -11.51
CA LYS A 69 1.08 4.03 -11.04
C LYS A 69 1.19 5.08 -12.16
N GLU A 70 1.45 4.68 -13.40
CA GLU A 70 2.01 5.59 -14.40
C GLU A 70 0.97 6.36 -15.23
N HIS A 71 -0.32 5.99 -15.16
CA HIS A 71 -1.32 6.53 -16.10
C HIS A 71 -2.55 7.18 -15.48
N GLY A 72 -2.63 7.32 -14.15
CA GLY A 72 -3.74 8.05 -13.51
C GLY A 72 -5.13 7.50 -13.86
N LEU A 73 -5.23 6.22 -14.26
CA LEU A 73 -6.51 5.55 -14.46
C LEU A 73 -6.94 4.92 -13.13
N TYR A 74 -8.06 5.40 -12.62
CA TYR A 74 -8.45 5.38 -11.21
C TYR A 74 -9.13 4.09 -10.71
N GLU A 75 -9.14 3.02 -11.49
CA GLU A 75 -9.84 1.78 -11.10
C GLU A 75 -8.84 0.67 -10.79
N ALA A 76 -8.85 0.24 -9.52
CA ALA A 76 -8.00 -0.84 -9.05
C ALA A 76 -8.52 -2.19 -9.56
N ILE A 77 -7.60 -3.08 -9.94
CA ILE A 77 -7.96 -4.45 -10.29
C ILE A 77 -8.04 -5.25 -8.98
N GLY A 78 -9.23 -5.76 -8.66
CA GLY A 78 -9.43 -6.62 -7.49
C GLY A 78 -8.88 -8.03 -7.71
N ALA A 79 -8.28 -8.63 -6.68
CA ALA A 79 -7.86 -10.02 -6.72
C ALA A 79 -8.06 -10.75 -5.39
N ASN A 80 -8.27 -12.06 -5.49
CA ASN A 80 -8.48 -12.96 -4.36
C ASN A 80 -7.27 -13.86 -4.18
N ILE A 81 -6.74 -13.91 -2.97
CA ILE A 81 -5.64 -14.81 -2.61
C ILE A 81 -6.19 -16.24 -2.62
N THR A 82 -5.42 -17.15 -3.20
CA THR A 82 -5.80 -18.57 -3.33
C THR A 82 -4.93 -19.49 -2.51
N ASN A 83 -3.71 -19.06 -2.20
CA ASN A 83 -2.81 -19.64 -1.21
C ASN A 83 -1.70 -18.61 -0.91
N ASP A 84 -0.74 -19.00 -0.07
CA ASP A 84 0.39 -18.20 0.40
C ASP A 84 1.19 -17.50 -0.72
N SER A 85 1.16 -17.99 -1.96
CA SER A 85 1.96 -17.43 -3.06
C SER A 85 1.15 -17.05 -4.29
N THR A 86 -0.14 -17.38 -4.38
CA THR A 86 -0.93 -17.13 -5.60
C THR A 86 -2.23 -16.39 -5.35
N PHE A 87 -2.64 -15.61 -6.34
CA PHE A 87 -3.93 -14.93 -6.38
C PHE A 87 -4.63 -15.10 -7.72
N GLN A 88 -5.94 -14.86 -7.73
CA GLN A 88 -6.80 -14.89 -8.92
C GLN A 88 -7.40 -13.52 -9.13
N ILE A 89 -7.34 -13.03 -10.36
CA ILE A 89 -8.07 -11.85 -10.83
C ILE A 89 -9.35 -12.36 -11.48
N PRO A 90 -10.51 -12.30 -10.80
CA PRO A 90 -11.77 -12.69 -11.42
C PRO A 90 -12.10 -11.72 -12.56
N LEU A 91 -12.96 -12.17 -13.48
CA LEU A 91 -13.39 -11.37 -14.62
C LEU A 91 -14.00 -10.04 -14.14
N GLN A 92 -13.31 -8.95 -14.43
CA GLN A 92 -13.73 -7.58 -14.15
C GLN A 92 -13.93 -6.84 -15.45
N THR A 93 -14.94 -5.97 -15.48
CA THR A 93 -15.28 -5.16 -16.65
C THR A 93 -15.23 -3.70 -16.26
N PHE A 94 -14.41 -2.94 -16.98
CA PHE A 94 -14.28 -1.49 -16.83
C PHE A 94 -14.91 -0.83 -18.06
N GLN A 95 -15.70 0.23 -17.84
CA GLN A 95 -16.39 0.94 -18.91
C GLN A 95 -15.61 2.21 -19.24
N ASN A 96 -15.13 2.33 -20.48
CA ASN A 96 -14.69 3.61 -21.04
C ASN A 96 -15.70 4.05 -22.10
N PHE A 97 -15.85 5.37 -22.29
CA PHE A 97 -16.91 6.04 -23.06
C PHE A 97 -17.39 5.33 -24.34
N ASP A 98 -16.49 4.65 -25.08
CA ASP A 98 -16.81 3.95 -26.32
C ASP A 98 -16.55 2.43 -26.31
N ASN A 99 -15.98 1.84 -25.24
CA ASN A 99 -15.59 0.43 -25.18
C ASN A 99 -15.61 -0.17 -23.75
N SER A 100 -15.95 -1.46 -23.64
CA SER A 100 -15.73 -2.25 -22.42
C SER A 100 -14.36 -2.92 -22.45
N LEU A 101 -13.60 -2.74 -21.36
CA LEU A 101 -12.37 -3.47 -21.10
C LEU A 101 -12.67 -4.62 -20.14
N HIS A 102 -12.31 -5.84 -20.52
CA HIS A 102 -12.43 -7.01 -19.65
C HIS A 102 -11.05 -7.46 -19.22
N ILE A 103 -10.86 -7.76 -17.93
CA ILE A 103 -9.63 -8.34 -17.41
C ILE A 103 -9.93 -9.58 -16.57
N SER A 104 -9.14 -10.62 -16.73
CA SER A 104 -9.11 -11.78 -15.83
C SER A 104 -7.73 -12.39 -15.82
N GLY A 105 -7.35 -13.13 -14.78
CA GLY A 105 -6.00 -13.67 -14.74
C GLY A 105 -5.63 -14.33 -13.43
N THR A 106 -4.35 -14.64 -13.33
CA THR A 106 -3.73 -15.30 -12.19
C THR A 106 -2.41 -14.63 -11.88
N GLY A 107 -2.06 -14.59 -10.60
CA GLY A 107 -0.79 -14.04 -10.16
C GLY A 107 -0.07 -14.95 -9.20
N LYS A 108 1.25 -14.83 -9.19
CA LYS A 108 2.14 -15.56 -8.29
C LYS A 108 3.22 -14.63 -7.77
N VAL A 109 3.43 -14.64 -6.45
CA VAL A 109 4.51 -13.93 -5.76
C VAL A 109 5.38 -14.96 -5.05
N ILE A 110 6.66 -15.02 -5.41
CA ILE A 110 7.67 -15.82 -4.72
C ILE A 110 8.81 -14.87 -4.33
N GLN A 111 9.01 -14.69 -3.02
CA GLN A 111 9.99 -13.75 -2.48
C GLN A 111 9.73 -12.33 -3.03
N ASP A 112 10.69 -11.80 -3.79
CA ASP A 112 10.60 -10.49 -4.43
C ASP A 112 10.09 -10.58 -5.88
N SER A 113 9.86 -11.78 -6.44
CA SER A 113 9.41 -11.92 -7.83
C SER A 113 7.90 -12.03 -7.93
N ILE A 114 7.31 -11.25 -8.84
CA ILE A 114 5.90 -11.36 -9.22
C ILE A 114 5.77 -11.83 -10.68
N THR A 115 4.78 -12.66 -10.94
CA THR A 115 4.34 -13.01 -12.29
C THR A 115 2.82 -12.94 -12.35
N ILE A 116 2.27 -12.21 -13.32
CA ILE A 116 0.82 -12.10 -13.55
C ILE A 116 0.56 -12.56 -14.98
N ASN A 117 -0.26 -13.60 -15.14
CA ASN A 117 -0.77 -14.02 -16.44
C ASN A 117 -2.22 -13.54 -16.53
N TYR A 118 -2.54 -12.72 -17.52
CA TYR A 118 -3.85 -12.12 -17.62
C TYR A 118 -4.34 -12.03 -19.06
N ASN A 119 -5.65 -12.07 -19.19
CA ASN A 119 -6.38 -11.85 -20.42
C ASN A 119 -6.95 -10.44 -20.35
N VAL A 120 -6.71 -9.65 -21.38
CA VAL A 120 -7.33 -8.33 -21.54
C VAL A 120 -8.10 -8.30 -22.84
N GLY A 121 -9.38 -7.98 -22.78
CA GLY A 121 -10.27 -8.01 -23.94
C GLY A 121 -10.99 -6.69 -24.15
N THR A 122 -11.23 -6.37 -25.42
CA THR A 122 -12.20 -5.34 -25.83
C THR A 122 -13.30 -5.99 -26.66
N SER A 123 -14.27 -5.19 -27.13
CA SER A 123 -15.29 -5.60 -28.10
C SER A 123 -14.71 -6.26 -29.37
N GLY A 124 -13.43 -6.02 -29.70
CA GLY A 124 -12.74 -6.55 -30.88
C GLY A 124 -11.86 -7.79 -30.69
N GLY A 125 -11.74 -8.34 -29.47
CA GLY A 125 -10.94 -9.53 -29.21
C GLY A 125 -10.24 -9.55 -27.85
N THR A 126 -9.56 -10.66 -27.55
CA THR A 126 -8.82 -10.89 -26.29
C THR A 126 -7.33 -11.06 -26.56
N LEU A 127 -6.52 -10.39 -25.74
CA LEU A 127 -5.07 -10.45 -25.72
C LEU A 127 -4.63 -11.20 -24.46
N GLU A 128 -3.66 -12.10 -24.61
CA GLU A 128 -3.03 -12.80 -23.49
C GLU A 128 -1.68 -12.16 -23.17
N CYS A 129 -1.49 -11.76 -21.93
CA CYS A 129 -0.29 -11.07 -21.47
C CYS A 129 0.31 -11.72 -20.24
N THR A 130 1.63 -11.62 -20.12
CA THR A 130 2.38 -12.00 -18.94
C THR A 130 3.21 -10.81 -18.44
N CYS A 131 2.89 -10.32 -17.25
CA CYS A 131 3.73 -9.39 -16.50
C CYS A 131 4.74 -10.18 -15.68
N LYS A 132 6.01 -9.80 -15.71
CA LYS A 132 7.01 -10.28 -14.75
C LYS A 132 7.65 -9.07 -14.09
N GLY A 133 7.83 -9.13 -12.78
CA GLY A 133 8.43 -8.00 -12.08
C GLY A 133 9.14 -8.39 -10.81
N THR A 134 9.81 -7.39 -10.26
CA THR A 134 10.53 -7.50 -8.99
C THR A 134 10.03 -6.44 -8.02
N ARG A 135 9.82 -6.86 -6.77
CA ARG A 135 9.45 -5.99 -5.66
C ARG A 135 10.52 -4.93 -5.50
N LYS A 136 10.10 -3.68 -5.54
CA LYS A 136 10.94 -2.54 -5.22
C LYS A 136 11.27 -2.62 -3.74
N LYS A 137 12.54 -2.86 -3.42
CA LYS A 137 13.02 -2.75 -2.05
C LYS A 137 12.96 -1.29 -1.68
N GLU A 138 12.12 -0.95 -0.72
CA GLU A 138 12.25 0.34 -0.04
C GLU A 138 13.64 0.34 0.59
N SER A 139 14.55 1.15 0.04
CA SER A 139 15.74 1.55 0.81
C SER A 139 15.22 2.08 2.14
N GLY A 140 15.74 1.59 3.27
CA GLY A 140 15.13 1.59 4.60
C GLY A 140 14.83 2.95 5.27
N LEU A 141 14.29 3.92 4.53
CA LEU A 141 13.89 5.25 4.93
C LEU A 141 12.69 5.72 4.07
N ASN A 142 11.61 4.94 3.94
CA ASN A 142 10.30 5.51 3.59
C ASN A 142 9.10 4.57 3.80
N ARG A 143 8.78 4.20 5.04
CA ARG A 143 7.42 3.74 5.35
C ARG A 143 6.51 4.96 5.41
N ILE A 144 5.96 5.37 4.27
CA ILE A 144 4.79 6.26 4.20
C ILE A 144 3.57 5.34 4.16
N SER A 145 2.98 5.11 5.32
CA SER A 145 1.63 4.59 5.46
C SER A 145 0.98 5.44 6.56
N ASP A 146 -0.16 6.05 6.21
CA ASP A 146 -0.99 6.98 6.99
C ASP A 146 -0.40 8.35 7.35
N ASP A 147 -0.56 9.34 6.46
CA ASP A 147 -0.13 10.72 6.68
C ASP A 147 -1.03 11.54 7.65
N ASN A 148 -2.07 10.94 8.22
CA ASN A 148 -3.03 11.69 9.04
C ASN A 148 -2.91 11.53 10.56
N LEU A 149 -2.02 10.67 11.09
CA LEU A 149 -1.91 10.46 12.55
C LEU A 149 -0.48 10.18 13.06
N ARG A 150 0.57 10.52 12.30
CA ARG A 150 1.95 10.24 12.74
C ARG A 150 2.47 11.27 13.72
N PHE A 151 3.40 10.84 14.58
CA PHE A 151 4.20 11.76 15.38
C PHE A 151 4.92 12.73 14.42
N LYS A 152 4.66 14.02 14.52
CA LYS A 152 5.30 15.09 13.73
C LYS A 152 5.80 16.16 14.67
N ILE A 153 6.98 16.70 14.38
CA ILE A 153 7.55 17.84 15.10
C ILE A 153 7.92 18.95 14.13
N PHE A 154 7.63 20.19 14.50
CA PHE A 154 7.95 21.35 13.66
C PHE A 154 8.06 22.65 14.50
N PRO A 155 8.81 23.66 14.02
CA PRO A 155 9.76 23.56 12.92
C PRO A 155 10.98 22.73 13.30
N ASN A 156 11.76 22.33 12.31
CA ASN A 156 13.11 21.81 12.51
C ASN A 156 13.99 22.38 11.38
N PRO A 157 14.96 23.28 11.67
CA PRO A 157 15.41 23.75 13.00
C PRO A 157 14.37 24.59 13.77
N VAL A 158 14.50 24.67 15.10
CA VAL A 158 13.59 25.38 16.01
C VAL A 158 14.35 26.33 16.94
N LYS A 159 13.78 27.51 17.20
CA LYS A 159 14.39 28.51 18.11
C LYS A 159 13.84 28.45 19.52
N GLU A 160 12.52 28.43 19.69
CA GLU A 160 11.92 28.56 21.03
C GLU A 160 10.70 27.66 21.23
N LEU A 161 9.83 27.54 20.22
CA LEU A 161 8.57 26.83 20.32
C LEU A 161 8.55 25.64 19.37
N LEU A 162 8.56 24.44 19.94
CA LEU A 162 8.46 23.18 19.20
C LEU A 162 7.01 22.70 19.24
N GLN A 163 6.39 22.60 18.06
CA GLN A 163 5.05 22.09 17.90
C GLN A 163 5.09 20.58 17.66
N LEU A 164 4.17 19.87 18.31
CA LEU A 164 4.02 18.43 18.26
C LEU A 164 2.63 18.08 17.73
N THR A 165 2.55 17.08 16.87
CA THR A 165 1.31 16.38 16.50
C THR A 165 1.53 14.90 16.76
N LEU A 166 0.61 14.26 17.47
CA LEU A 166 0.70 12.88 17.95
C LEU A 166 -0.57 12.10 17.54
N PRO A 167 -0.53 10.75 17.48
CA PRO A 167 -1.72 9.95 17.15
C PRO A 167 -2.81 10.03 18.22
N THR A 168 -2.42 10.06 19.50
CA THR A 168 -3.31 9.91 20.67
C THR A 168 -3.24 11.12 21.61
N THR A 169 -4.07 11.15 22.65
CA THR A 169 -4.00 12.11 23.78
C THR A 169 -3.22 11.53 24.96
N ASN A 170 -2.87 12.36 25.96
CA ASN A 170 -2.14 11.94 27.17
C ASN A 170 -0.79 11.25 26.92
N ASN A 171 -0.01 11.72 25.96
CA ASN A 171 1.27 11.11 25.58
C ASN A 171 2.38 11.56 26.53
N ASN A 172 3.16 10.63 27.08
CA ASN A 172 4.39 10.97 27.81
C ASN A 172 5.49 11.28 26.80
N ILE A 173 5.93 12.54 26.77
CA ILE A 173 7.05 12.97 25.96
C ILE A 173 8.31 13.12 26.80
N LYS A 174 9.44 12.79 26.20
CA LYS A 174 10.76 12.94 26.80
C LYS A 174 11.73 13.52 25.78
N ILE A 175 12.43 14.59 26.13
CA ILE A 175 13.52 15.16 25.32
C ILE A 175 14.84 14.82 26.01
N VAL A 176 15.79 14.31 25.22
CA VAL A 176 17.17 14.03 25.65
C VAL A 176 18.18 14.77 24.78
N ASP A 177 19.31 15.13 25.37
CA ASP A 177 20.49 15.58 24.63
C ASP A 177 21.25 14.41 23.99
N VAL A 178 22.31 14.71 23.23
CA VAL A 178 23.17 13.71 22.58
C VAL A 178 23.95 12.82 23.56
N GLN A 179 24.03 13.19 24.84
CA GLN A 179 24.58 12.35 25.90
C GLN A 179 23.52 11.44 26.56
N GLY A 180 22.27 11.51 26.11
CA GLY A 180 21.14 10.74 26.65
C GLY A 180 20.57 11.30 27.95
N LYS A 181 20.98 12.49 28.38
CA LYS A 181 20.45 13.14 29.58
C LYS A 181 19.06 13.70 29.28
N ILE A 182 18.13 13.42 30.19
CA ILE A 182 16.75 13.95 30.12
C ILE A 182 16.80 15.45 30.42
N VAL A 183 16.36 16.26 29.46
CA VAL A 183 16.29 17.72 29.60
C VAL A 183 14.86 18.23 29.77
N LEU A 184 13.86 17.47 29.30
CA LEU A 184 12.44 17.78 29.48
C LEU A 184 11.64 16.47 29.49
N GLN A 185 10.64 16.38 30.36
CA GLN A 185 9.67 15.30 30.37
C GLN A 185 8.32 15.81 30.84
N GLN A 186 7.26 15.54 30.08
CA GLN A 186 5.90 15.95 30.44
C GLN A 186 4.85 15.13 29.69
N THR A 187 3.60 15.23 30.12
CA THR A 187 2.45 14.65 29.40
C THR A 187 1.81 15.72 28.53
N VAL A 188 1.46 15.37 27.29
CA VAL A 188 0.85 16.30 26.32
C VAL A 188 -0.34 15.69 25.60
N GLU A 189 -1.22 16.55 25.12
CA GLU A 189 -2.34 16.16 24.27
C GLU A 189 -1.89 15.83 22.84
N GLN A 190 -2.86 15.52 21.98
CA GLN A 190 -2.64 15.18 20.58
C GLN A 190 -1.89 16.28 19.82
N THR A 191 -2.16 17.54 20.14
CA THR A 191 -1.42 18.70 19.63
C THR A 191 -0.89 19.50 20.82
N ALA A 192 0.38 19.88 20.76
CA ALA A 192 1.02 20.59 21.85
C ALA A 192 2.13 21.51 21.34
N THR A 193 2.38 22.58 22.09
CA THR A 193 3.52 23.47 21.88
C THR A 193 4.41 23.41 23.10
N ILE A 194 5.68 23.09 22.89
CA ILE A 194 6.70 22.96 23.93
C ILE A 194 7.64 24.15 23.85
N ASN A 195 7.76 24.88 24.95
CA ASN A 195 8.77 25.93 25.07
C ASN A 195 10.12 25.30 25.42
N ILE A 196 11.07 25.44 24.50
CA ILE A 196 12.46 24.96 24.58
C ILE A 196 13.46 26.11 24.54
N SER A 197 13.05 27.36 24.79
CA SER A 197 13.94 28.53 24.75
C SER A 197 15.10 28.45 25.75
N HIS A 198 14.91 27.69 26.83
CA HIS A 198 15.89 27.44 27.88
C HIS A 198 16.95 26.38 27.50
N LEU A 199 16.75 25.65 26.39
CA LEU A 199 17.71 24.66 25.92
C LEU A 199 18.84 25.35 25.12
N PRO A 200 20.11 24.98 25.36
CA PRO A 200 21.22 25.41 24.50
C PRO A 200 21.03 25.01 23.03
N SER A 201 21.67 25.73 22.12
CA SER A 201 21.73 25.33 20.71
C SER A 201 22.42 23.97 20.58
N GLY A 202 21.82 23.06 19.81
CA GLY A 202 22.31 21.68 19.72
C GLY A 202 21.30 20.70 19.14
N THR A 203 21.70 19.44 19.09
CA THR A 203 20.86 18.33 18.63
C THR A 203 20.17 17.65 19.80
N TYR A 204 18.88 17.40 19.66
CA TYR A 204 18.05 16.75 20.67
C TYR A 204 17.22 15.63 20.05
N ILE A 205 16.91 14.63 20.86
CA ILE A 205 15.99 13.55 20.51
C ILE A 205 14.75 13.69 21.39
N ILE A 206 13.59 13.71 20.76
CA ILE A 206 12.29 13.64 21.42
C ILE A 206 11.67 12.25 21.22
N THR A 207 11.18 11.66 22.29
CA THR A 207 10.49 10.37 22.31
C THR A 207 9.04 10.57 22.74
N ALA A 208 8.10 9.96 22.02
CA ALA A 208 6.69 9.89 22.36
C ALA A 208 6.12 8.54 21.90
N ASN A 209 5.40 7.81 22.77
CA ASN A 209 4.77 6.53 22.44
C ASN A 209 5.69 5.54 21.69
N GLU A 210 6.91 5.34 22.19
CA GLU A 210 7.94 4.47 21.58
C GLU A 210 8.50 4.95 20.23
N GLU A 211 7.98 6.04 19.66
CA GLU A 211 8.54 6.69 18.48
C GLU A 211 9.54 7.78 18.88
N THR A 212 10.61 7.94 18.10
CA THR A 212 11.67 8.94 18.34
C THR A 212 11.87 9.83 17.12
N GLN A 213 12.07 11.12 17.35
CA GLN A 213 12.46 12.09 16.32
C GLN A 213 13.61 12.97 16.79
N GLN A 214 14.44 13.40 15.84
CA GLN A 214 15.54 14.33 16.09
C GLN A 214 15.16 15.74 15.65
N PHE A 215 15.52 16.75 16.44
CA PHE A 215 15.44 18.15 16.02
C PHE A 215 16.72 18.93 16.37
N ILE A 216 16.91 20.05 15.68
CA ILE A 216 18.02 20.98 15.89
C ILE A 216 17.47 22.24 16.56
N LYS A 217 18.01 22.57 17.73
CA LYS A 217 17.78 23.84 18.43
C LYS A 217 18.82 24.87 17.97
N GLU A 218 18.34 26.01 17.47
CA GLU A 218 19.16 27.18 17.13
C GLU A 218 19.33 28.14 18.31
#